data_AF-A0A1N7AL19-F1
#
_entry.id   AF-A0A1N7AL19-F1
#
_cell.length_a   1.000
_cell.length_b   1.000
_cell.length_c   1.000
_cell.angle_alpha   90.00
_cell.angle_beta   90.00
_cell.angle_gamma   90.00
#
_symmetry.space_group_name_H-M   'P 1'
#
loop_
_entity.id
_entity.type
_entity.pdbx_description
1 polymer ?
#
loop_
_entity_poly.entity_id
_entity_poly.type
_entity_poly.pdbx_seq_one_letter_code
_entity_poly.pdbx_strand_id
1 'polypeptide(L)' 'MYSDKFEENYTQILHTLLKVFANSSEVEPEKFFDLASVIEKLRDASPVLYDAIKSLEDEQSKAT' A
#
# COMPACT_ATOMS: atom_id res chain seq x y z
N MET A 1 0.38 12.83 -11.69
CA MET A 1 1.87 12.92 -11.63
C MET A 1 2.44 12.59 -10.26
N TYR A 2 2.03 13.23 -9.14
CA TYR A 2 2.47 12.79 -7.80
C TYR A 2 1.81 11.48 -7.34
N SER A 3 0.52 11.28 -7.65
CA SER A 3 -0.20 10.03 -7.36
C SER A 3 0.45 8.82 -8.02
N ASP A 4 0.74 8.90 -9.32
CA ASP A 4 1.29 7.77 -10.10
C ASP A 4 2.64 7.30 -9.55
N LYS A 5 3.53 8.24 -9.17
CA LYS A 5 4.83 7.92 -8.59
C LYS A 5 4.72 7.37 -7.17
N PHE A 6 3.75 7.85 -6.39
CA PHE A 6 3.45 7.29 -5.07
C PHE A 6 2.95 5.86 -5.21
N GLU A 7 1.96 5.63 -6.07
CA GLU A 7 1.35 4.33 -6.33
C GLU A 7 2.37 3.30 -6.83
N GLU A 8 3.24 3.70 -7.76
CA GLU A 8 4.29 2.83 -8.29
C GLU A 8 5.30 2.43 -7.20
N ASN A 9 5.84 3.40 -6.45
CA ASN A 9 6.78 3.12 -5.36
C ASN A 9 6.14 2.26 -4.27
N TYR A 10 4.89 2.57 -3.90
CA TYR A 10 4.14 1.85 -2.90
C TYR A 10 3.92 0.39 -3.31
N THR A 11 3.47 0.18 -4.55
CA THR A 11 3.27 -1.15 -5.13
C THR A 11 4.58 -1.95 -5.17
N GLN A 12 5.70 -1.31 -5.55
CA GLN A 12 7.00 -1.97 -5.55
C GLN A 12 7.44 -2.43 -4.15
N ILE A 13 7.21 -1.62 -3.11
CA ILE A 13 7.52 -1.99 -1.72
C ILE A 13 6.67 -3.18 -1.28
N LEU A 14 5.35 -3.13 -1.50
CA LEU A 14 4.45 -4.22 -1.15
C LEU A 14 4.82 -5.53 -1.85
N HIS A 15 5.13 -5.46 -3.14
CA HIS A 15 5.56 -6.63 -3.90
C HIS A 15 6.91 -7.19 -3.41
N THR A 16 7.83 -6.32 -3.00
CA THR A 16 9.10 -6.74 -2.40
C THR A 16 8.87 -7.50 -1.10
N LEU A 17 7.97 -7.01 -0.23
CA LEU A 17 7.60 -7.72 0.99
C LEU A 17 7.04 -9.11 0.69
N LEU A 18 6.08 -9.22 -0.24
CA LEU A 18 5.53 -10.52 -0.65
C LEU A 18 6.61 -11.49 -1.12
N LYS A 19 7.56 -11.03 -1.95
CA LYS A 19 8.68 -11.86 -2.39
C LYS A 19 9.56 -12.34 -1.24
N VAL A 20 9.87 -11.46 -0.28
CA VAL A 20 10.69 -11.84 0.88
C VAL A 20 9.99 -12.91 1.70
N PHE A 21 8.70 -12.74 1.99
CA PHE A 21 7.96 -13.73 2.79
C PHE A 21 7.70 -15.03 2.04
N ALA A 22 7.46 -14.99 0.73
CA ALA A 22 7.30 -16.20 -0.09
C ALA A 22 8.57 -17.07 -0.15
N ASN A 23 9.74 -16.45 -0.04
CA ASN A 23 11.03 -17.15 -0.05
C ASN A 23 11.53 -17.52 1.36
N SER A 24 10.79 -17.15 2.42
CA SER A 24 11.16 -17.50 3.78
C SER A 24 10.71 -18.92 4.11
N SER A 25 11.63 -19.75 4.61
CA SER A 25 11.31 -21.08 5.14
C SER A 25 10.55 -21.04 6.48
N GLU A 26 10.46 -19.86 7.10
CA GLU A 26 9.82 -19.67 8.41
C GLU A 26 8.32 -19.34 8.30
N VAL A 27 7.84 -19.01 7.10
CA VAL A 27 6.44 -18.64 6.87
C VAL A 27 5.68 -19.85 6.36
N GLU A 28 4.72 -20.31 7.17
CA GLU A 28 3.78 -21.35 6.75
C GLU A 28 2.90 -20.86 5.59
N PRO A 29 2.54 -21.73 4.63
CA PRO A 29 1.74 -21.34 3.46
C PRO A 29 0.42 -20.63 3.80
N GLU A 30 -0.28 -21.05 4.85
CA GLU A 30 -1.53 -20.43 5.29
C GLU A 30 -1.29 -18.99 5.80
N LYS A 31 -0.23 -18.78 6.58
CA LYS A 31 0.16 -17.45 7.06
C LYS A 31 0.60 -16.54 5.93
N PHE A 32 1.30 -17.08 4.93
CA PHE A 32 1.64 -16.34 3.72
C PHE A 32 0.39 -15.91 2.97
N PHE A 33 -0.59 -16.80 2.80
CA PHE A 33 -1.85 -16.50 2.12
C PHE A 33 -2.62 -15.38 2.83
N ASP A 34 -2.71 -15.43 4.16
CA ASP A 34 -3.37 -14.38 4.95
C ASP A 34 -2.64 -13.03 4.80
N LEU A 35 -1.31 -13.04 4.90
CA LEU A 35 -0.49 -11.85 4.71
C LEU A 35 -0.66 -11.26 3.29
N ALA A 36 -0.61 -12.11 2.27
CA ALA A 36 -0.80 -11.71 0.89
C ALA A 36 -2.17 -11.07 0.70
N SER A 37 -3.22 -11.69 1.24
CA SER A 37 -4.59 -11.16 1.18
C SER A 37 -4.72 -9.77 1.83
N VAL A 38 -4.00 -9.51 2.93
CA VAL A 38 -3.97 -8.19 3.58
C VAL A 38 -3.22 -7.16 2.73
N ILE A 39 -2.05 -7.54 2.19
CA ILE A 39 -1.23 -6.66 1.35
C ILE A 39 -1.98 -6.25 0.07
N GLU A 40 -2.70 -7.16 -0.56
CA GLU A 40 -3.50 -6.87 -1.75
C GLU A 40 -4.61 -5.87 -1.45
N LYS A 41 -5.37 -6.07 -0.35
CA LYS A 41 -6.39 -5.10 0.09
C LYS A 41 -5.79 -3.73 0.40
N LEU A 42 -4.61 -3.70 0.99
CA LEU A 42 -3.90 -2.47 1.31
C LEU A 42 -3.44 -1.74 0.03
N ARG A 43 -2.95 -2.48 -0.97
CA ARG A 43 -2.62 -1.92 -2.29
C ARG A 43 -3.85 -1.28 -2.95
N ASP A 44 -4.99 -1.97 -2.92
CA ASP A 44 -6.21 -1.47 -3.54
C ASP A 44 -6.78 -0.24 -2.82
N ALA A 45 -6.61 -0.15 -1.49
CA ALA A 45 -7.08 0.98 -0.68
C ALA A 45 -6.16 2.20 -0.72
N SER A 46 -4.88 2.05 -1.04
CA SER A 46 -3.89 3.13 -0.85
C SER A 46 -4.10 4.37 -1.72
N PRO A 47 -4.54 4.29 -3.00
CA PRO A 47 -4.82 5.49 -3.79
C PRO A 47 -5.97 6.31 -3.18
N VAL A 48 -7.04 5.62 -2.75
CA VAL A 48 -8.20 6.25 -2.10
C VAL A 48 -7.80 6.94 -0.79
N LEU A 49 -6.95 6.30 0.00
CA LEU A 49 -6.43 6.90 1.24
C LEU A 49 -5.54 8.11 0.98
N TYR A 50 -4.70 8.06 -0.05
CA TYR A 50 -3.86 9.20 -0.45
C TYR A 50 -4.71 10.39 -0.88
N ASP A 51 -5.70 10.16 -1.76
CA ASP A 51 -6.60 11.21 -2.24
C ASP A 51 -7.43 11.83 -1.10
N ALA A 52 -7.89 11.01 -0.16
CA ALA A 52 -8.62 11.48 1.02
C ALA A 52 -7.75 12.39 1.91
N ILE A 53 -6.51 11.99 2.19
CA ILE A 53 -5.57 12.79 2.99
C ILE A 53 -5.24 14.11 2.26
N LYS A 54 -4.96 14.04 0.95
CA LYS A 54 -4.62 15.21 0.16
C LYS A 54 -5.77 16.22 0.10
N SER A 55 -7.00 15.73 -0.02
CA SER A 55 -8.20 16.58 0.00
C SER A 55 -8.35 17.32 1.33
N LEU A 56 -8.09 16.65 2.46
CA LEU A 56 -8.13 17.28 3.79
C LEU A 56 -7.06 18.37 3.96
N GLU A 57 -5.84 18.14 3.46
CA GLU A 57 -4.76 19.15 3.48
C GLU A 57 -5.13 20.40 2.66
N ASP A 58 -5.72 20.19 1.48
CA ASP A 58 -6.11 21.27 0.58
C ASP A 58 -7.26 22.11 1.16
N GLU A 59 -8.21 21.48 1.87
CA GLU A 59 -9.28 22.17 2.61
C GLU A 59 -8.74 23.02 3.76
N GLN A 60 -7.81 22.49 4.55
CA GLN A 60 -7.18 23.24 5.65
C GLN A 60 -6.38 24.44 5.13
N SER A 61 -5.67 24.26 4.01
CA SER A 61 -4.87 25.31 3.38
C SER A 61 -5.71 26.47 2.82
N LYS A 62 -6.98 26.22 2.46
CA LYS A 62 -7.92 27.26 1.99
C LYS A 62 -8.65 28.00 3.11
N ALA A 63 -8.65 27.43 4.32
CA ALA A 63 -9.30 28.02 5.49
C ALA A 63 -8.40 28.98 6.28
N THR A 64 -7.14 29.16 5.84
CA THR A 64 -6.11 30.00 6.47
C THR A 64 -5.70 31.12 5.53
#